data_AF-A0A2M9H6E0-F1
#
_entry.id   AF-A0A2M9H6E0-F1
#
_cell.length_a   1.000
_cell.length_b   1.000
_cell.length_c   1.000
_cell.angle_alpha   90.00
_cell.angle_beta   90.00
_cell.angle_gamma   90.00
#
_symmetry.space_group_name_H-M   'P 1'
#
loop_
_entity.id
_entity.type
_entity.pdbx_description
1 polymer ?
#
loop_
_entity_poly.entity_id
_entity_poly.type
_entity_poly.pdbx_seq_one_letter_code
_entity_poly.pdbx_strand_id
1 'polypeptide(L)'
;MARRSCKYCGKPLPANVTARCEYCPGGTCRKLAYKKRKAKGESAGRPKPAKPRRKRPEPEPSATLTGREFDRMMDGSMEDELRHVRDRLRAYVDDPDTPASAMPNIVAKYLTVCERLHDMAGGDPLLDALNESEDVSEVEDAGASIV
;
A
#
# COMPACT_ATOMS: atom_id res chain seq x y z
N MET A 1 -38.90 -33.57 -40.84
CA MET A 1 -37.89 -32.77 -40.12
C MET A 1 -37.63 -33.38 -38.75
N ALA A 2 -36.38 -33.76 -38.44
CA ALA A 2 -36.04 -34.35 -37.15
C ALA A 2 -36.30 -33.33 -36.03
N ARG A 3 -37.20 -33.64 -35.10
CA ARG A 3 -37.48 -32.78 -33.94
C ARG A 3 -36.29 -32.85 -32.99
N ARG A 4 -35.60 -31.73 -32.78
CA ARG A 4 -34.51 -31.64 -31.80
C ARG A 4 -35.07 -31.91 -30.40
N SER A 5 -34.37 -32.70 -29.60
CA SER A 5 -34.76 -33.01 -28.22
C SER A 5 -33.78 -32.42 -27.20
N CYS A 6 -34.30 -32.13 -26.01
CA CYS A 6 -33.48 -31.65 -24.89
C CYS A 6 -32.54 -32.78 -24.41
N LYS A 7 -31.24 -32.49 -24.33
CA LYS A 7 -30.23 -33.48 -23.88
C LYS A 7 -30.40 -33.97 -22.44
N TYR A 8 -31.17 -33.26 -21.60
CA TYR A 8 -31.42 -33.65 -20.21
C TYR A 8 -32.73 -34.41 -20.00
N CYS A 9 -33.84 -33.95 -20.60
CA CYS A 9 -35.16 -34.50 -20.35
C CYS A 9 -35.82 -35.18 -21.56
N GLY A 10 -35.16 -35.25 -22.72
CA GLY A 10 -35.65 -35.94 -23.92
C GLY A 10 -36.84 -35.29 -24.64
N LYS A 11 -37.52 -34.32 -24.02
CA LYS A 11 -38.66 -33.60 -24.60
C LYS A 11 -38.28 -32.85 -25.89
N PRO A 12 -39.16 -32.79 -26.90
CA PRO A 12 -38.90 -32.04 -28.13
C PRO A 12 -38.77 -30.55 -27.80
N LEU A 13 -37.75 -29.91 -28.35
CA LEU A 13 -37.56 -28.48 -28.25
C LEU A 13 -38.58 -27.76 -29.14
N PRO A 14 -39.18 -26.65 -28.67
CA PRO A 14 -40.16 -25.91 -29.47
C PRO A 14 -39.48 -25.30 -30.71
N ALA A 15 -40.25 -25.06 -31.77
CA ALA A 15 -39.72 -24.44 -33.00
C ALA A 15 -39.14 -23.03 -32.76
N ASN A 16 -39.63 -22.34 -31.72
CA ASN A 16 -39.30 -20.95 -31.39
C ASN A 16 -37.93 -20.78 -30.68
N VAL A 17 -37.21 -21.86 -30.37
CA VAL A 17 -35.87 -21.75 -29.79
C VAL A 17 -34.80 -21.73 -30.87
N THR A 18 -33.72 -21.00 -30.59
CA THR A 18 -32.58 -20.89 -31.50
C THR A 18 -32.06 -22.28 -31.89
N ALA A 19 -31.51 -22.38 -33.09
CA ALA A 19 -31.10 -23.67 -33.62
C ALA A 19 -29.99 -24.36 -32.81
N ARG A 20 -29.28 -23.59 -31.98
CA ARG A 20 -28.18 -24.02 -31.12
C ARG A 20 -28.61 -24.38 -29.69
N CYS A 21 -29.89 -24.24 -29.35
CA CYS A 21 -30.38 -24.62 -28.02
C CYS A 21 -30.33 -26.14 -27.84
N GLU A 22 -29.60 -26.60 -26.82
CA GLU A 22 -29.46 -28.03 -26.50
C GLU A 22 -30.38 -28.51 -25.37
N TYR A 23 -30.95 -27.57 -24.62
CA TYR A 23 -31.79 -27.80 -23.45
C TYR A 23 -33.09 -26.98 -23.56
N CYS A 24 -34.08 -27.34 -22.74
CA CYS A 24 -35.33 -26.60 -22.64
C CYS A 24 -35.11 -25.11 -22.34
N PRO A 25 -35.92 -24.20 -22.93
CA PRO A 25 -35.73 -22.75 -22.81
C PRO A 25 -35.82 -22.23 -21.37
N GLY A 26 -36.55 -22.92 -20.48
CA GLY A 26 -36.66 -22.57 -19.06
C GLY A 26 -35.39 -22.76 -18.22
N GLY A 27 -34.28 -23.21 -18.80
CA GLY A 27 -32.95 -23.24 -18.14
C GLY A 27 -32.78 -24.27 -17.00
N THR A 28 -33.85 -24.84 -16.47
CA THR A 28 -33.83 -25.88 -15.42
C THR A 28 -33.05 -27.12 -15.84
N CYS A 29 -33.37 -27.64 -17.03
CA CYS A 29 -32.69 -28.79 -17.63
C CYS A 29 -31.18 -28.57 -17.82
N ARG A 30 -30.78 -27.34 -18.17
CA ARG A 30 -29.36 -26.96 -18.31
C ARG A 30 -28.64 -26.97 -16.96
N LYS A 31 -29.26 -26.41 -15.91
CA LYS A 31 -28.71 -26.39 -14.55
C LYS A 31 -28.59 -27.79 -13.96
N LEU A 32 -29.61 -28.63 -14.14
CA LEU A 32 -29.59 -30.02 -13.66
C LEU A 32 -28.55 -30.87 -14.40
N ALA A 33 -28.41 -30.71 -15.72
CA ALA A 33 -27.36 -31.36 -16.48
C ALA A 33 -25.95 -30.91 -16.03
N TYR A 34 -25.78 -29.64 -15.68
CA TYR A 34 -24.52 -29.13 -15.11
C TYR A 34 -24.22 -29.74 -13.73
N LYS A 35 -25.21 -29.75 -12.82
CA LYS A 35 -25.07 -30.39 -11.50
C LYS A 35 -24.73 -31.88 -11.61
N LYS A 36 -25.38 -32.60 -12.54
CA LYS A 36 -25.10 -34.02 -12.79
C LYS A 36 -23.66 -34.24 -13.28
N ARG A 37 -23.16 -33.40 -14.20
CA ARG A 37 -21.76 -33.46 -14.66
C ARG A 37 -20.77 -33.15 -13.54
N LYS A 38 -21.04 -32.12 -12.73
CA LYS A 38 -20.22 -31.77 -11.56
C LYS A 38 -20.18 -32.93 -10.54
N ALA A 39 -21.31 -33.57 -10.27
CA ALA A 39 -21.39 -34.71 -9.35
C ALA A 39 -20.66 -35.95 -9.88
N LYS A 40 -20.64 -36.15 -11.20
CA LYS A 40 -19.93 -37.27 -11.85
C LYS A 40 -18.42 -37.03 -11.97
N GLY A 41 -17.90 -35.91 -11.48
CA GLY A 41 -16.47 -35.55 -11.63
C GLY A 41 -16.06 -35.26 -13.08
N GLU A 42 -17.01 -35.28 -14.02
CA GLU A 42 -16.80 -34.88 -15.40
C GLU A 42 -16.67 -33.36 -15.41
N SER A 43 -15.43 -32.89 -15.32
CA SER A 43 -15.08 -31.48 -15.49
C SER A 43 -15.70 -31.00 -16.80
N ALA A 44 -16.84 -30.32 -16.68
CA ALA A 44 -17.66 -29.89 -17.80
C ALA A 44 -16.95 -28.76 -18.53
N GLY A 45 -15.98 -29.11 -19.38
CA GLY A 45 -15.24 -28.18 -20.21
C GLY A 45 -14.37 -27.25 -19.37
N ARG A 46 -13.07 -27.51 -19.39
CA ARG A 46 -12.02 -26.50 -19.21
C ARG A 46 -12.54 -25.14 -19.69
N PRO A 47 -12.53 -24.07 -18.88
CA PRO A 47 -12.83 -22.75 -19.42
C PRO A 47 -11.89 -22.54 -20.61
N LYS A 48 -12.45 -22.22 -21.79
CA LYS A 48 -11.65 -21.74 -22.92
C LYS A 48 -10.65 -20.72 -22.36
N PRO A 49 -9.34 -20.79 -22.68
CA PRO A 49 -8.38 -19.86 -22.12
C PRO A 49 -8.89 -18.45 -22.42
N ALA A 50 -9.31 -17.76 -21.36
CA ALA A 50 -9.63 -16.37 -21.45
C ALA A 50 -8.35 -15.71 -21.98
N LYS A 51 -8.47 -14.94 -23.07
CA LYS A 51 -7.46 -13.95 -23.45
C LYS A 51 -6.98 -13.26 -22.16
N PRO A 52 -5.67 -12.99 -21.96
CA PRO A 52 -5.12 -12.62 -20.67
C PRO A 52 -5.74 -11.30 -20.19
N ARG A 53 -6.86 -11.40 -19.48
CA ARG A 53 -7.34 -10.37 -18.60
C ARG A 53 -6.49 -10.51 -17.36
N ARG A 54 -5.58 -9.55 -17.20
CA ARG A 54 -4.73 -9.38 -16.03
C ARG A 54 -5.56 -9.67 -14.79
N LYS A 55 -5.16 -10.67 -14.01
CA LYS A 55 -5.78 -10.98 -12.72
C LYS A 55 -5.74 -9.68 -11.90
N ARG A 56 -6.90 -9.15 -11.51
CA ARG A 56 -6.94 -8.24 -10.38
C ARG A 56 -6.70 -9.15 -9.17
N PRO A 57 -5.61 -9.00 -8.42
CA PRO A 57 -5.43 -9.76 -7.20
C PRO A 57 -6.58 -9.40 -6.25
N GLU A 58 -7.18 -10.40 -5.61
CA GLU A 58 -8.03 -10.19 -4.44
C GLU A 58 -7.15 -9.50 -3.39
N PRO A 59 -7.55 -8.33 -2.85
CA PRO A 59 -6.81 -7.74 -1.77
C PRO A 59 -6.96 -8.67 -0.56
N GLU A 60 -5.85 -9.19 -0.07
CA GLU A 60 -5.79 -9.81 1.25
C GLU A 60 -6.35 -8.81 2.28
N PRO A 61 -7.02 -9.27 3.37
CA PRO A 61 -7.47 -8.36 4.40
C PRO A 61 -6.25 -7.65 4.95
N SER A 62 -6.07 -6.39 4.57
CA SER A 62 -5.01 -5.54 5.09
C SER A 62 -5.08 -5.62 6.59
N ALA A 63 -3.99 -6.05 7.23
CA ALA A 63 -3.83 -5.99 8.67
C ALA A 63 -4.40 -4.64 9.14
N THR A 64 -5.32 -4.65 10.10
CA THR A 64 -5.89 -3.42 10.64
C THR A 64 -4.77 -2.63 11.28
N LEU A 65 -4.17 -1.72 10.51
CA LEU A 65 -3.10 -0.84 10.95
C LEU A 65 -3.62 -0.09 12.18
N THR A 66 -2.89 -0.19 13.28
CA THR A 66 -3.15 0.65 14.44
C THR A 66 -2.98 2.12 14.02
N GLY A 67 -3.71 3.06 14.65
CA GLY A 67 -3.64 4.48 14.26
C GLY A 67 -2.20 5.02 14.18
N ARG A 68 -1.32 4.52 15.07
CA ARG A 68 0.12 4.82 15.08
C ARG A 68 0.90 4.23 13.89
N GLU A 69 0.50 3.08 13.36
CA GLU A 69 1.11 2.49 12.16
C GLU A 69 0.65 3.19 10.87
N PHE A 70 -0.57 3.73 10.87
CA PHE A 70 -1.07 4.55 9.77
C PHE A 70 -0.40 5.93 9.74
N ASP A 71 -0.19 6.56 10.90
CA ASP A 71 0.56 7.82 11.02
C ASP A 71 2.02 7.65 10.56
N ARG A 72 2.70 6.55 10.95
CA ARG A 72 4.05 6.24 10.45
C ARG A 72 4.14 5.99 8.94
N MET A 73 3.03 5.62 8.31
CA MET A 73 2.97 5.44 6.86
C MET A 73 2.67 6.76 6.13
N MET A 74 2.25 7.81 6.86
CA MET A 74 1.95 9.17 6.40
C MET A 74 3.07 10.18 6.70
N ASP A 75 4.10 9.81 7.47
CA ASP A 75 5.30 10.63 7.76
C ASP A 75 6.04 11.10 6.48
N GLY A 76 5.77 10.45 5.34
CA GLY A 76 6.24 10.91 4.03
C GLY A 76 5.77 12.32 3.66
N SER A 77 4.63 12.82 4.15
CA SER A 77 4.14 14.15 3.75
C SER A 77 4.97 15.29 4.35
N MET A 78 5.26 15.27 5.66
CA MET A 78 6.00 16.34 6.33
C MET A 78 7.50 16.23 6.03
N GLU A 79 8.03 15.02 5.98
CA GLU A 79 9.43 14.79 5.64
C GLU A 79 9.73 15.23 4.20
N ASP A 80 8.83 14.96 3.25
CA ASP A 80 8.99 15.40 1.85
C ASP A 80 8.86 16.92 1.70
N GLU A 81 7.97 17.57 2.47
CA GLU A 81 7.91 19.03 2.54
C GLU A 81 9.21 19.64 3.06
N LEU A 82 9.78 19.08 4.13
CA LEU A 82 11.06 19.54 4.68
C LEU A 82 12.22 19.29 3.72
N ARG A 83 12.25 18.14 3.02
CA ARG A 83 13.23 17.88 1.94
C ARG A 83 13.09 18.90 0.80
N HIS A 84 11.86 19.22 0.38
CA HIS A 84 11.62 20.22 -0.66
C HIS A 84 12.10 21.62 -0.24
N VAL A 85 11.81 22.04 1.00
CA VAL A 85 12.26 23.33 1.53
C VAL A 85 13.79 23.37 1.64
N ARG A 86 14.42 22.31 2.13
CA ARG A 86 15.89 22.18 2.17
C ARG A 86 16.50 22.37 0.79
N ASP A 87 15.97 21.69 -0.23
CA ASP A 87 16.51 21.73 -1.59
C ASP A 87 16.35 23.13 -2.21
N ARG A 88 15.25 23.84 -1.94
CA ARG A 88 15.11 25.25 -2.35
C ARG A 88 16.07 26.18 -1.61
N LEU A 89 16.22 26.01 -0.29
CA LEU A 89 17.14 26.83 0.50
C LEU A 89 18.58 26.63 0.05
N ARG A 90 18.98 25.39 -0.24
CA ARG A 90 20.28 25.07 -0.83
C ARG A 90 20.49 25.76 -2.18
N ALA A 91 19.49 25.73 -3.05
CA ALA A 91 19.56 26.42 -4.33
C ALA A 91 19.79 27.94 -4.17
N TYR A 92 19.18 28.59 -3.17
CA TYR A 92 19.44 30.00 -2.88
C TYR A 92 20.83 30.25 -2.28
N VAL A 93 21.38 29.31 -1.52
CA VAL A 93 22.76 29.41 -1.01
C VAL A 93 23.79 29.28 -2.14
N ASP A 94 23.53 28.40 -3.10
CA ASP A 94 24.41 28.15 -4.24
C ASP A 94 24.26 29.22 -5.36
N ASP A 95 23.21 30.05 -5.31
CA ASP A 95 22.95 31.11 -6.30
C ASP A 95 23.76 32.38 -6.00
N PRO A 96 24.68 32.80 -6.91
CA PRO A 96 25.49 34.00 -6.73
C PRO A 96 24.70 35.31 -6.77
N ASP A 97 23.46 35.30 -7.28
CA ASP A 97 22.61 36.48 -7.34
C ASP A 97 21.83 36.72 -6.02
N THR A 98 21.97 35.82 -5.04
CA THR A 98 21.29 35.95 -3.76
C THR A 98 21.88 37.11 -2.93
N PRO A 99 21.05 38.04 -2.41
CA PRO A 99 21.54 39.20 -1.69
C PRO A 99 22.25 38.80 -0.39
N ALA A 100 23.46 39.33 -0.20
CA ALA A 100 24.31 39.03 0.96
C ALA A 100 23.63 39.29 2.32
N SER A 101 22.70 40.25 2.38
CA SER A 101 21.91 40.55 3.58
C SER A 101 20.92 39.44 3.97
N ALA A 102 20.45 38.65 3.00
CA ALA A 102 19.52 37.53 3.23
C ALA A 102 20.24 36.23 3.57
N MET A 103 21.53 36.11 3.19
CA MET A 103 22.31 34.88 3.31
C MET A 103 22.37 34.30 4.73
N PRO A 104 22.61 35.09 5.80
CA PRO A 104 22.60 34.56 7.16
C PRO A 104 21.25 33.97 7.57
N ASN A 105 20.14 34.58 7.13
CA ASN A 105 18.79 34.10 7.42
C ASN A 105 18.46 32.81 6.68
N ILE A 106 18.87 32.72 5.41
CA ILE A 106 18.67 31.54 4.56
C ILE A 106 19.45 30.35 5.14
N VAL A 107 20.72 30.56 5.49
CA VAL A 107 21.58 29.51 6.08
C VAL A 107 21.06 29.06 7.45
N ALA A 108 20.63 29.99 8.31
CA ALA A 108 20.04 29.63 9.60
C ALA A 108 18.80 28.73 9.44
N LYS A 109 17.88 29.09 8.53
CA LYS A 109 16.70 28.28 8.23
C LYS A 109 17.05 26.92 7.62
N TYR A 110 18.07 26.88 6.76
CA TYR A 110 18.55 25.64 6.17
C TYR A 110 19.04 24.66 7.24
N LEU A 111 19.84 25.14 8.19
CA LEU A 111 20.33 24.33 9.32
C LEU A 111 19.18 23.80 10.18
N THR A 112 18.21 24.65 10.54
CA THR A 112 17.02 24.21 11.30
C THR A 112 16.23 23.11 10.60
N VAL A 113 16.10 23.17 9.27
CA VAL A 113 15.42 22.13 8.49
C VAL A 113 16.25 20.83 8.47
N CYS A 114 17.57 20.94 8.36
CA CYS A 114 18.47 19.79 8.43
C CYS A 114 18.43 19.10 9.80
N GLU A 115 18.46 19.85 10.90
CA GLU A 115 18.31 19.33 12.27
C GLU A 115 16.99 18.59 12.42
N ARG A 116 15.88 19.20 11.98
CA ARG A 116 14.56 18.58 12.09
C ARG A 116 14.39 17.32 11.25
N LEU A 117 14.99 17.28 10.05
CA LEU A 117 15.03 16.05 9.24
C LEU A 117 15.88 14.96 9.89
N HIS A 118 16.97 15.35 10.56
CA HIS A 118 17.84 14.43 11.27
C HIS A 118 17.14 13.81 12.50
N ASP A 119 16.44 14.63 13.28
CA ASP A 119 15.61 14.16 14.41
C ASP A 119 14.50 13.21 13.94
N MET A 120 13.82 13.56 12.84
CA MET A 120 12.77 12.73 12.25
C MET A 120 13.30 11.40 11.66
N ALA A 121 14.54 11.38 11.17
CA ALA A 121 15.20 10.17 10.67
C ALA A 121 15.60 9.18 11.78
N GLY A 122 15.32 9.51 13.05
CA GLY A 122 15.64 8.69 14.21
C GLY A 122 16.84 9.17 15.02
N GLY A 123 17.26 10.43 14.82
CA GLY A 123 18.41 11.02 15.51
C GLY A 123 19.73 10.34 15.15
N ASP A 124 20.83 10.87 15.68
CA ASP A 124 22.11 10.12 15.68
C ASP A 124 22.12 9.29 16.97
N PRO A 125 22.10 7.95 16.88
CA PRO A 125 22.14 7.07 18.06
C PRO A 125 23.33 7.35 18.98
N LEU A 126 24.39 7.97 18.47
CA LEU A 126 25.59 8.32 19.23
C LEU A 126 25.40 9.61 20.05
N LEU A 127 24.68 10.61 19.52
CA LEU A 127 24.33 11.84 20.25
C LEU A 127 23.27 11.58 21.32
N ASP A 128 22.28 10.74 21.03
CA ASP A 128 21.28 10.34 22.04
C ASP A 128 21.93 9.55 23.19
N ALA A 129 22.86 8.63 22.88
CA ALA A 129 23.61 7.88 23.89
C ALA A 129 24.55 8.78 24.73
N LEU A 130 25.09 9.84 24.14
CA LEU A 130 25.89 10.84 24.86
C LEU A 130 25.02 11.67 25.81
N ASN A 131 23.83 12.09 25.36
CA ASN A 131 22.89 12.87 26.16
C ASN A 131 22.28 12.04 27.33
N GLU A 132 22.08 10.73 27.16
CA GLU A 132 21.70 9.81 28.27
C GLU A 132 22.85 9.56 29.26
N SER A 133 24.10 9.83 28.87
CA SER A 133 25.26 9.70 29.75
C SER A 133 25.62 10.98 30.53
N GLU A 134 24.95 12.10 30.24
CA GLU A 134 25.06 13.38 30.97
C GLU A 134 24.04 13.48 32.12
N ASP A 135 23.75 12.37 32.81
CA ASP A 135 23.18 12.43 34.15
C ASP A 135 24.27 12.99 35.09
N VAL A 136 24.20 14.31 35.26
CA VAL A 136 25.03 15.15 36.11
C VAL A 136 25.15 14.50 37.49
N SER A 137 26.28 13.83 37.75
CA SER A 137 26.70 13.57 39.12
C SER A 137 26.96 14.90 39.79
N GLU A 138 25.98 15.42 40.53
CA GLU A 138 26.16 16.43 41.56
C GLU A 138 27.22 15.91 42.53
N VAL A 139 28.48 16.24 42.28
CA VAL A 139 29.55 16.02 43.25
C VAL A 139 29.34 17.03 44.37
N GLU A 140 28.65 16.60 45.42
CA GLU A 140 28.62 17.34 46.68
C GLU A 140 30.07 17.59 47.13
N ASP A 141 30.44 18.87 47.17
CA ASP A 141 31.71 19.39 47.67
C ASP A 141 31.85 19.03 49.15
N ALA A 142 32.38 17.85 49.43
CA ALA A 142 32.76 17.43 50.77
C ALA A 142 34.01 18.22 51.19
N GLY A 143 33.76 19.40 51.78
CA GLY A 143 34.78 20.27 52.37
C GLY A 143 35.77 19.51 53.25
N ALA A 144 36.98 19.37 52.75
CA ALA A 144 38.11 18.82 53.50
C ALA A 144 38.60 19.86 54.53
N SER A 145 38.11 19.73 55.77
CA SER A 145 38.74 20.35 56.94
C SER A 145 40.09 19.67 57.21
N ILE A 146 41.18 20.37 56.90
CA ILE A 146 42.52 19.93 57.25
C ILE A 146 42.83 20.48 58.65
N VAL A 147 43.20 19.57 59.56
CA VAL A 147 43.59 19.81 60.97
C VAL A 147 44.93 20.55 61.06
#